data_AF-A0A0C9X5C8-F1
#
_entry.id   AF-A0A0C9X5C8-F1
#
_cell.length_a   1.000
_cell.length_b   1.000
_cell.length_c   1.000
_cell.angle_alpha   90.00
_cell.angle_beta   90.00
_cell.angle_gamma   90.00
#
_symmetry.space_group_name_H-M   'P 1'
#
loop_
_entity.id
_entity.type
_entity.pdbx_description
1 polymer ?
#
loop_
_entity_poly.entity_id
_entity_poly.type
_entity_poly.pdbx_seq_one_letter_code
_entity_poly.pdbx_strand_id
1 'polypeptide(L)'
;MASKRCSKCQSGYGEVKACSKCKTVWYCSQECQKAHWGIHKPLCRPYSPNEVWGIKLLCDADKAASKDNSGPVPGRFVHELVNNDHPVFKRGELCPVTELFGIPLLIYSAAVERGIDMPGQGNQPAVYLRIEPDDGFAPPRWQMFLPGSCIVVRRDKKPLLKATLEAIYAFHSKILEGAGYPESDGWAPIREYMTPAAFQFFSRDYFEKQEEKKRVGFDPFFEPL
;
A
#
# COMPACT_ATOMS: atom_id res chain seq x y z
N MET A 1 -13.11 15.33 -16.56
CA MET A 1 -12.37 15.67 -15.34
C MET A 1 -13.03 14.93 -14.19
N ALA A 2 -12.29 14.18 -13.36
CA ALA A 2 -12.88 13.52 -12.19
C ALA A 2 -13.43 14.59 -11.22
N SER A 3 -14.67 14.42 -10.76
CA SER A 3 -15.28 15.31 -9.78
C SER A 3 -14.52 15.21 -8.45
N LYS A 4 -14.18 16.36 -7.85
CA LYS A 4 -13.46 16.40 -6.57
C LYS A 4 -14.42 15.97 -5.46
N ARG A 5 -14.10 14.87 -4.77
CA ARG A 5 -14.89 14.32 -3.66
C ARG A 5 -14.32 14.75 -2.31
N CYS A 6 -15.19 14.80 -1.30
CA CYS A 6 -14.76 15.04 0.08
C CYS A 6 -13.91 13.87 0.59
N SER A 7 -12.69 14.14 1.06
CA SER A 7 -11.78 13.10 1.56
C SER A 7 -12.21 12.45 2.88
N LYS A 8 -13.33 12.87 3.50
CA LYS A 8 -13.90 12.19 4.68
C LYS A 8 -15.16 11.40 4.37
N CYS A 9 -16.14 12.00 3.69
CA CYS A 9 -17.46 11.38 3.45
C CYS A 9 -17.72 10.98 1.99
N GLN A 10 -16.75 11.24 1.09
CA GLN A 10 -16.81 10.97 -0.36
C GLN A 10 -17.99 11.57 -1.12
N SER A 11 -18.81 12.40 -0.46
CA SER A 11 -19.83 13.18 -1.16
C SER A 11 -19.16 14.03 -2.23
N GLY A 12 -19.62 13.86 -3.46
CA GLY A 12 -19.35 14.76 -4.59
C GLY A 12 -20.45 15.81 -4.78
N TYR A 13 -21.41 15.89 -3.85
CA TYR A 13 -22.49 16.87 -3.90
C TYR A 13 -22.07 18.14 -3.15
N GLY A 14 -22.18 19.28 -3.83
CA GLY A 14 -21.88 20.60 -3.29
C GLY A 14 -20.43 21.06 -3.53
N GLU A 15 -20.14 22.29 -3.07
CA GLU A 15 -18.81 22.88 -3.21
C GLU A 15 -17.84 22.22 -2.20
N VAL A 16 -16.70 21.73 -2.69
CA VAL A 16 -15.62 21.21 -1.85
C VAL A 16 -14.43 22.17 -1.85
N LYS A 17 -13.86 22.42 -0.67
CA LYS A 17 -12.73 23.32 -0.47
C LYS A 17 -11.45 22.53 -0.25
N ALA A 18 -10.37 22.95 -0.92
CA ALA A 18 -9.06 22.34 -0.75
C ALA A 18 -8.48 22.69 0.62
N CYS A 19 -7.76 21.75 1.25
CA CYS A 19 -7.00 22.03 2.47
C CYS A 19 -6.07 23.24 2.25
N SER A 20 -6.10 24.22 3.15
CA SER A 20 -5.34 25.47 3.02
C SER A 20 -3.83 25.30 3.00
N LYS A 21 -3.30 24.25 3.66
CA LYS A 21 -1.86 23.98 3.75
C LYS A 21 -1.32 23.19 2.56
N CYS A 22 -1.92 22.04 2.25
CA CYS A 22 -1.39 21.12 1.24
C CYS A 22 -2.00 21.31 -0.14
N LYS A 23 -3.25 21.79 -0.24
CA LYS A 23 -4.02 21.89 -1.49
C LYS A 23 -4.23 20.57 -2.26
N THR A 24 -3.95 19.41 -1.65
CA THR A 24 -4.03 18.09 -2.29
C THR A 24 -5.24 17.24 -1.89
N VAL A 25 -5.99 17.65 -0.87
CA VAL A 25 -7.24 16.99 -0.41
C VAL A 25 -8.35 18.02 -0.32
N TRP A 26 -9.61 17.57 -0.44
CA TRP A 26 -10.80 18.43 -0.49
C TRP A 26 -11.83 18.01 0.56
N TYR A 27 -12.57 18.99 1.09
CA TYR A 27 -13.59 18.77 2.11
C TYR A 27 -14.83 19.59 1.80
N CYS A 28 -16.01 19.00 1.99
CA CYS A 28 -17.28 19.74 1.88
C CYS A 28 -17.51 20.68 3.08
N SER A 29 -16.86 20.43 4.23
CA SER A 29 -17.05 21.23 5.44
C SER A 29 -15.84 21.17 6.38
N GLN A 30 -15.81 22.08 7.37
CA GLN A 30 -14.76 22.07 8.40
C GLN A 30 -14.88 20.84 9.32
N GLU A 31 -16.09 20.34 9.54
CA GLU A 31 -16.37 19.14 10.33
C GLU A 31 -15.71 17.92 9.66
N CYS A 32 -15.88 17.77 8.34
CA CYS A 32 -15.22 16.71 7.57
C CYS A 32 -13.69 16.83 7.63
N GLN A 33 -13.16 18.05 7.54
CA GLN A 33 -11.72 18.28 7.68
C GLN A 33 -11.20 17.88 9.07
N LYS A 34 -11.90 18.28 10.15
CA LYS A 34 -11.54 17.93 11.53
C LYS A 34 -11.62 16.42 11.77
N ALA A 35 -12.65 15.77 11.27
CA ALA A 35 -12.84 14.33 11.39
C ALA A 35 -11.76 13.52 10.64
N HIS A 36 -11.30 14.00 9.48
CA HIS A 36 -10.19 13.36 8.74
C HIS A 36 -8.79 13.76 9.25
N TRP A 37 -8.69 14.71 10.20
CA TRP A 37 -7.41 15.32 10.56
C TRP A 37 -6.40 14.34 11.14
N GLY A 38 -6.84 13.33 11.90
CA GLY A 38 -5.94 12.30 12.46
C GLY A 38 -5.15 11.54 11.38
N ILE A 39 -5.77 11.31 10.23
CA ILE A 39 -5.18 10.61 9.08
C ILE A 39 -4.43 11.61 8.19
N HIS A 40 -5.00 12.79 7.96
CA HIS A 40 -4.43 13.77 7.06
C HIS A 40 -3.18 14.47 7.63
N LYS A 41 -3.18 14.81 8.92
CA LYS A 41 -2.14 15.62 9.56
C LYS A 41 -0.71 15.10 9.33
N PRO A 42 -0.40 13.80 9.50
CA PRO A 42 0.94 13.27 9.27
C PRO A 42 1.44 13.47 7.83
N LEU A 43 0.51 13.54 6.87
CA LEU A 43 0.79 13.66 5.44
C LEU A 43 0.59 15.10 4.93
N CYS A 44 0.14 16.02 5.78
CA CYS A 44 -0.26 17.38 5.41
C CYS A 44 0.94 18.32 5.36
N ARG A 45 1.42 18.55 4.15
CA ARG A 45 2.56 19.41 3.80
C ARG A 45 2.24 20.24 2.55
N PRO A 46 2.90 21.40 2.35
CA PRO A 46 2.80 22.11 1.08
C PRO A 46 3.04 21.17 -0.10
N TYR A 47 2.21 21.29 -1.13
CA TYR A 47 2.35 20.47 -2.32
C TYR A 47 3.71 20.72 -2.98
N SER A 48 4.40 19.64 -3.31
CA SER A 48 5.65 19.64 -4.08
C SER A 48 5.43 18.70 -5.26
N PRO A 49 5.57 19.17 -6.51
CA PRO A 49 5.38 18.31 -7.69
C PRO A 49 6.50 17.28 -7.86
N ASN A 50 7.63 17.48 -7.16
CA ASN A 50 8.82 16.64 -7.28
C ASN A 50 8.85 15.47 -6.31
N GLU A 51 7.87 15.35 -5.42
CA GLU A 51 7.87 14.35 -4.35
C GLU A 51 6.48 13.77 -4.16
N VAL A 52 6.41 12.48 -3.83
CA VAL A 52 5.17 11.77 -3.55
C VAL A 52 5.30 10.99 -2.25
N TRP A 53 4.18 10.79 -1.57
CA TRP A 53 4.12 9.88 -0.43
C TRP A 53 4.16 8.43 -0.93
N GLY A 54 5.24 7.74 -0.57
CA GLY A 54 5.41 6.30 -0.67
C GLY A 54 5.46 5.65 0.70
N ILE A 55 5.81 4.37 0.72
CA ILE A 55 6.03 3.60 1.93
C ILE A 55 7.45 3.03 1.90
N LYS A 56 8.23 3.34 2.93
CA LYS A 56 9.40 2.56 3.30
C LYS A 56 8.93 1.30 3.97
N LEU A 57 9.24 0.18 3.36
CA LEU A 57 8.93 -1.14 3.85
C LEU A 57 10.15 -1.72 4.55
N LEU A 58 10.18 -1.64 5.88
CA LEU A 58 11.33 -2.03 6.68
C LEU A 58 11.52 -3.56 6.73
N CYS A 59 12.79 -3.98 6.63
CA CYS A 59 13.20 -5.37 6.83
C CYS A 59 13.18 -5.76 8.32
N ASP A 60 13.46 -7.02 8.62
CA ASP A 60 13.48 -7.54 9.99
C ASP A 60 14.48 -6.85 10.90
N ALA A 61 15.66 -6.48 10.37
CA ALA A 61 16.68 -5.75 11.11
C ALA A 61 16.25 -4.31 11.44
N ASP A 62 15.49 -3.67 10.54
CA ASP A 62 15.15 -2.26 10.65
C ASP A 62 13.79 -1.99 11.31
N LYS A 63 12.89 -2.98 11.38
CA LYS A 63 11.50 -2.76 11.86
C LYS A 63 11.41 -2.17 13.26
N ALA A 64 12.41 -2.42 14.11
CA ALA A 64 12.48 -1.85 15.47
C ALA A 64 12.66 -0.32 15.49
N ALA A 65 13.10 0.29 14.38
CA ALA A 65 13.18 1.74 14.24
C ALA A 65 11.79 2.41 14.18
N SER A 66 10.76 1.66 13.80
CA SER A 66 9.38 2.14 13.82
C SER A 66 8.75 1.93 15.19
N LYS A 67 8.08 2.97 15.71
CA LYS A 67 7.31 2.89 16.96
C LYS A 67 5.90 2.34 16.76
N ASP A 68 5.51 2.07 15.51
CA ASP A 68 4.18 1.60 15.16
C ASP A 68 4.08 0.09 15.31
N ASN A 69 3.54 -0.38 16.41
CA ASN A 69 3.36 -1.81 16.67
C ASN A 69 1.99 -2.35 16.22
N SER A 70 1.26 -1.62 15.37
CA SER A 70 -0.09 -1.99 14.94
C SER A 70 -0.10 -2.84 13.66
N GLY A 71 -1.18 -3.59 13.49
CA GLY A 71 -1.46 -4.33 12.25
C GLY A 71 -0.81 -5.71 12.18
N PRO A 72 -0.93 -6.39 11.03
CA PRO A 72 -0.45 -7.76 10.85
C PRO A 72 1.08 -7.84 10.78
N VAL A 73 1.75 -6.76 10.40
CA VAL A 73 3.21 -6.66 10.35
C VAL A 73 3.72 -5.41 11.07
N PRO A 74 3.78 -5.47 12.42
CA PRO A 74 4.25 -4.38 13.27
C PRO A 74 5.59 -3.80 12.82
N GLY A 75 5.68 -2.48 12.82
CA GLY A 75 6.91 -1.74 12.60
C GLY A 75 7.41 -1.68 11.16
N ARG A 76 6.70 -2.28 10.19
CA ARG A 76 7.24 -2.40 8.82
C ARG A 76 6.83 -1.31 7.85
N PHE A 77 5.63 -0.75 7.98
CA PHE A 77 5.14 0.24 7.02
C PHE A 77 5.32 1.67 7.54
N VAL A 78 6.25 2.41 6.94
CA VAL A 78 6.55 3.80 7.32
C VAL A 78 6.31 4.70 6.11
N HIS A 79 5.47 5.74 6.26
CA HIS A 79 5.34 6.73 5.20
C HIS A 79 6.67 7.43 4.95
N GLU A 80 7.13 7.40 3.72
CA GLU A 80 8.34 8.09 3.29
C GLU A 80 8.00 9.01 2.14
N LEU A 81 8.59 10.20 2.19
CA LEU A 81 8.50 11.12 1.09
C LEU A 81 9.57 10.77 0.07
N VAL A 82 9.14 10.40 -1.14
CA VAL A 82 10.03 9.92 -2.19
C VAL A 82 10.11 10.95 -3.29
N ASN A 83 11.32 11.39 -3.64
CA ASN A 83 11.56 12.29 -4.76
C ASN A 83 11.39 11.54 -6.10
N ASN A 84 10.87 12.23 -7.11
CA ASN A 84 10.67 11.71 -8.46
C ASN A 84 11.96 11.22 -9.15
N ASP A 85 13.14 11.65 -8.69
CA ASP A 85 14.44 11.17 -9.17
C ASP A 85 14.87 9.83 -8.52
N HIS A 86 14.16 9.38 -7.49
CA HIS A 86 14.46 8.15 -6.79
C HIS A 86 14.45 6.93 -7.74
N PRO A 87 15.39 5.98 -7.60
CA PRO A 87 15.51 4.81 -8.48
C PRO A 87 14.22 4.02 -8.68
N VAL A 88 13.32 3.99 -7.70
CA VAL A 88 12.03 3.28 -7.77
C VAL A 88 11.21 3.64 -9.01
N PHE A 89 11.26 4.89 -9.50
CA PHE A 89 10.48 5.30 -10.67
C PHE A 89 11.08 4.87 -12.00
N LYS A 90 12.36 4.47 -12.03
CA LYS A 90 13.08 4.08 -13.26
C LYS A 90 13.41 2.60 -13.29
N ARG A 91 13.71 2.02 -12.13
CA ARG A 91 14.28 0.68 -11.93
C ARG A 91 13.47 -0.15 -10.94
N GLY A 92 12.41 0.42 -10.35
CA GLY A 92 11.46 -0.34 -9.53
C GLY A 92 10.66 -1.30 -10.39
N GLU A 93 10.32 -2.45 -9.81
CA GLU A 93 9.49 -3.46 -10.45
C GLU A 93 8.02 -3.19 -10.19
N LEU A 94 7.19 -3.41 -11.21
CA LEU A 94 5.75 -3.37 -11.08
C LEU A 94 5.27 -4.57 -10.25
N CYS A 95 4.35 -4.33 -9.32
CA CYS A 95 3.62 -5.36 -8.59
C CYS A 95 2.35 -5.73 -9.39
N PRO A 96 2.36 -6.81 -10.19
CA PRO A 96 1.34 -7.05 -11.20
C PRO A 96 -0.05 -7.30 -10.60
N VAL A 97 -0.14 -8.00 -9.48
CA VAL A 97 -1.42 -8.25 -8.80
C VAL A 97 -2.07 -6.93 -8.34
N THR A 98 -1.27 -5.98 -7.86
CA THR A 98 -1.78 -4.67 -7.42
C THR A 98 -2.25 -3.80 -8.58
N GLU A 99 -1.63 -3.96 -9.76
CA GLU A 99 -2.07 -3.31 -10.99
C GLU A 99 -3.45 -3.81 -11.43
N LEU A 100 -3.75 -5.11 -11.27
CA LEU A 100 -5.09 -5.65 -11.52
C LEU A 100 -6.15 -4.92 -10.69
N PHE A 101 -5.81 -4.53 -9.45
CA PHE A 101 -6.74 -3.81 -8.56
C PHE A 101 -6.83 -2.30 -8.85
N GLY A 102 -6.17 -1.78 -9.89
CA GLY A 102 -6.13 -0.35 -10.18
C GLY A 102 -5.18 0.46 -9.29
N ILE A 103 -4.31 -0.21 -8.53
CA ILE A 103 -3.30 0.41 -7.66
C ILE A 103 -1.91 -0.04 -8.14
N PRO A 104 -1.38 0.53 -9.25
CA PRO A 104 -0.14 0.04 -9.84
C PRO A 104 1.06 0.40 -8.96
N LEU A 105 1.45 -0.50 -8.05
CA LEU A 105 2.60 -0.29 -7.19
C LEU A 105 3.90 -0.58 -7.93
N LEU A 106 4.90 0.27 -7.70
CA LEU A 106 6.30 0.00 -7.98
C LEU A 106 7.00 -0.30 -6.66
N ILE A 107 7.76 -1.38 -6.62
CA ILE A 107 8.62 -1.76 -5.50
C ILE A 107 10.08 -1.73 -5.93
N TYR A 108 10.94 -1.18 -5.08
CA TYR A 108 12.38 -1.13 -5.31
C TYR A 108 13.16 -1.62 -4.09
N SER A 109 14.04 -2.57 -4.36
CA SER A 109 15.10 -3.02 -3.46
C SER A 109 16.44 -2.83 -4.15
N ALA A 110 17.34 -2.08 -3.52
CA ALA A 110 18.72 -1.96 -4.03
C ALA A 110 19.48 -3.29 -3.99
N ALA A 111 19.12 -4.18 -3.06
CA ALA A 111 19.71 -5.51 -2.91
C ALA A 111 19.29 -6.43 -4.09
N VAL A 112 17.98 -6.55 -4.32
CA VAL A 112 17.44 -7.36 -5.43
C VAL A 112 17.89 -6.82 -6.80
N GLU A 113 17.92 -5.49 -6.97
CA GLU A 113 18.42 -4.87 -8.21
C GLU A 113 19.86 -5.29 -8.52
N ARG A 114 20.72 -5.33 -7.50
CA ARG A 114 22.15 -5.65 -7.65
C ARG A 114 22.44 -7.15 -7.57
N GLY A 115 21.44 -7.98 -7.29
CA GLY A 115 21.63 -9.40 -7.00
C GLY A 115 22.51 -9.66 -5.77
N ILE A 116 22.43 -8.77 -4.78
CA ILE A 116 23.17 -8.87 -3.53
C ILE A 116 22.21 -9.39 -2.46
N ASP A 117 22.58 -10.48 -1.78
CA ASP A 117 21.86 -10.94 -0.61
C ASP A 117 22.17 -10.06 0.62
N MET A 118 21.17 -9.82 1.46
CA MET A 118 21.30 -9.04 2.69
C MET A 118 21.00 -9.93 3.91
N PRO A 119 21.98 -10.70 4.42
CA PRO A 119 21.78 -11.63 5.53
C PRO A 119 21.10 -10.98 6.74
N GLY A 120 20.05 -11.65 7.26
CA GLY A 120 19.27 -11.16 8.41
C GLY A 120 18.32 -10.00 8.10
N GLN A 121 18.27 -9.51 6.85
CA GLN A 121 17.40 -8.42 6.43
C GLN A 121 16.21 -8.92 5.60
N GLY A 122 15.52 -9.93 6.14
CA GLY A 122 14.30 -10.47 5.54
C GLY A 122 13.18 -9.44 5.44
N ASN A 123 12.39 -9.53 4.37
CA ASN A 123 11.25 -8.66 4.15
C ASN A 123 10.11 -9.43 3.47
N GLN A 124 9.52 -10.37 4.20
CA GLN A 124 8.41 -11.19 3.69
C GLN A 124 7.29 -10.36 3.06
N PRO A 125 6.87 -9.21 3.61
CA PRO A 125 5.86 -8.38 2.96
C PRO A 125 6.28 -7.85 1.60
N ALA A 126 7.57 -7.57 1.38
CA ALA A 126 8.06 -7.12 0.07
C ALA A 126 7.93 -8.23 -0.97
N VAL A 127 8.25 -9.46 -0.58
CA VAL A 127 8.11 -10.66 -1.42
C VAL A 127 6.63 -10.88 -1.77
N TYR A 128 5.73 -10.81 -0.78
CA TYR A 128 4.30 -10.98 -1.00
C TYR A 128 3.69 -9.88 -1.87
N LEU A 129 4.15 -8.63 -1.76
CA LEU A 129 3.72 -7.55 -2.65
C LEU A 129 4.15 -7.78 -4.11
N ARG A 130 5.24 -8.52 -4.34
CA ARG A 130 5.82 -8.73 -5.67
C ARG A 130 5.48 -10.10 -6.27
N ILE A 131 4.40 -10.74 -5.87
CA ILE A 131 3.93 -11.99 -6.49
C ILE A 131 3.37 -11.80 -7.91
N GLU A 132 3.40 -12.85 -8.71
CA GLU A 132 2.73 -12.97 -10.01
C GLU A 132 1.28 -13.47 -9.85
N PRO A 133 0.35 -13.01 -10.70
CA PRO A 133 -1.06 -13.40 -10.60
C PRO A 133 -1.35 -14.84 -10.98
N ASP A 134 -0.49 -15.45 -11.80
CA ASP A 134 -0.75 -16.76 -12.40
C ASP A 134 -0.41 -17.92 -11.44
N ASP A 135 0.61 -17.74 -10.61
CA ASP A 135 1.13 -18.79 -9.73
C ASP A 135 1.26 -18.35 -8.27
N GLY A 136 1.10 -17.05 -7.98
CA GLY A 136 1.24 -16.47 -6.64
C GLY A 136 2.68 -16.44 -6.12
N PHE A 137 3.67 -16.75 -6.95
CA PHE A 137 5.08 -16.68 -6.57
C PHE A 137 5.68 -15.33 -6.94
N ALA A 138 6.62 -14.85 -6.12
CA ALA A 138 7.46 -13.73 -6.53
C ALA A 138 8.49 -14.21 -7.57
N PRO A 139 9.01 -13.36 -8.47
CA PRO A 139 10.08 -13.75 -9.38
C PRO A 139 11.30 -14.34 -8.62
N PRO A 140 12.10 -15.25 -9.23
CA PRO A 140 13.17 -15.96 -8.53
C PRO A 140 14.12 -15.06 -7.72
N ARG A 141 14.49 -13.89 -8.25
CA ARG A 141 15.35 -12.93 -7.53
C ARG A 141 14.76 -12.39 -6.22
N TRP A 142 13.43 -12.31 -6.10
CA TRP A 142 12.76 -11.92 -4.87
C TRP A 142 12.61 -13.08 -3.88
N GLN A 143 12.69 -14.32 -4.36
CA GLN A 143 12.68 -15.52 -3.52
C GLN A 143 14.08 -15.87 -3.01
N MET A 144 15.10 -15.67 -3.84
CA MET A 144 16.47 -16.12 -3.58
C MET A 144 17.31 -15.12 -2.79
N PHE A 145 17.00 -13.82 -2.87
CA PHE A 145 17.74 -12.77 -2.17
C PHE A 145 16.88 -12.13 -1.09
N LEU A 146 17.45 -11.92 0.10
CA LEU A 146 16.81 -11.13 1.14
C LEU A 146 16.83 -9.65 0.69
N PRO A 147 15.65 -9.04 0.45
CA PRO A 147 15.58 -7.79 -0.27
C PRO A 147 15.95 -6.56 0.58
N GLY A 148 16.19 -6.72 1.89
CA GLY A 148 16.38 -5.60 2.79
C GLY A 148 15.16 -4.66 2.84
N SER A 149 15.38 -3.45 3.33
CA SER A 149 14.34 -2.41 3.35
C SER A 149 14.05 -1.92 1.93
N CYS A 150 12.77 -1.84 1.57
CA CYS A 150 12.31 -1.52 0.22
C CYS A 150 11.57 -0.17 0.17
N ILE A 151 11.52 0.45 -1.00
CA ILE A 151 10.67 1.62 -1.28
C ILE A 151 9.50 1.20 -2.16
N VAL A 152 8.28 1.52 -1.74
CA VAL A 152 7.05 1.26 -2.47
C VAL A 152 6.36 2.57 -2.80
N VAL A 153 6.00 2.79 -4.06
CA VAL A 153 5.26 3.97 -4.54
C VAL A 153 4.18 3.55 -5.53
N ARG A 154 3.21 4.42 -5.83
CA ARG A 154 2.32 4.20 -6.97
C ARG A 154 2.95 4.74 -8.26
N ARG A 155 2.87 3.98 -9.34
CA ARG A 155 3.32 4.38 -10.69
C ARG A 155 2.61 5.65 -11.18
N ASP A 156 1.34 5.82 -10.82
CA ASP A 156 0.53 7.00 -11.14
C ASP A 156 0.85 8.24 -10.28
N LYS A 157 1.83 8.14 -9.37
CA LYS A 157 2.26 9.19 -8.45
C LYS A 157 1.15 9.74 -7.55
N LYS A 158 0.05 9.00 -7.36
CA LYS A 158 -0.87 9.29 -6.27
C LYS A 158 -0.21 8.90 -4.93
N PRO A 159 -0.55 9.58 -3.83
CA PRO A 159 -0.08 9.19 -2.50
C PRO A 159 -0.42 7.73 -2.18
N LEU A 160 0.56 6.99 -1.67
CA LEU A 160 0.35 5.65 -1.11
C LEU A 160 0.18 5.76 0.41
N LEU A 161 -0.97 5.33 0.91
CA LEU A 161 -1.26 5.32 2.35
C LEU A 161 -0.83 3.99 2.96
N LYS A 162 -0.37 4.03 4.21
CA LYS A 162 -0.03 2.83 5.01
C LYS A 162 -1.18 1.84 5.05
N ALA A 163 -2.40 2.31 5.34
CA ALA A 163 -3.58 1.45 5.45
C ALA A 163 -3.89 0.71 4.15
N THR A 164 -3.66 1.36 2.99
CA THR A 164 -3.79 0.75 1.67
C THR A 164 -2.79 -0.39 1.48
N LEU A 165 -1.50 -0.13 1.74
CA LEU A 165 -0.47 -1.15 1.56
C LEU A 165 -0.66 -2.31 2.54
N GLU A 166 -1.11 -2.02 3.75
CA GLU A 166 -1.43 -3.02 4.77
C GLU A 166 -2.59 -3.93 4.33
N ALA A 167 -3.67 -3.36 3.78
CA ALA A 167 -4.79 -4.14 3.26
C ALA A 167 -4.39 -5.00 2.06
N ILE A 168 -3.55 -4.48 1.16
CA ILE A 168 -2.99 -5.26 0.03
C ILE A 168 -2.15 -6.43 0.56
N TYR A 169 -1.25 -6.17 1.51
CA TYR A 169 -0.44 -7.23 2.13
C TYR A 169 -1.32 -8.28 2.81
N ALA A 170 -2.30 -7.86 3.62
CA ALA A 170 -3.21 -8.76 4.29
C ALA A 170 -4.01 -9.63 3.31
N PHE A 171 -4.40 -9.06 2.16
CA PHE A 171 -5.07 -9.80 1.09
C PHE A 171 -4.15 -10.85 0.47
N HIS A 172 -2.91 -10.46 0.10
CA HIS A 172 -1.93 -11.40 -0.46
C HIS A 172 -1.56 -12.50 0.52
N SER A 173 -1.30 -12.17 1.79
CA SER A 173 -1.05 -13.15 2.86
C SER A 173 -2.20 -14.15 2.94
N LYS A 174 -3.46 -13.67 2.95
CA LYS A 174 -4.63 -14.54 3.03
C LYS A 174 -4.76 -15.47 1.83
N ILE A 175 -4.47 -15.00 0.62
CA ILE A 175 -4.51 -15.86 -0.57
C ILE A 175 -3.42 -16.93 -0.48
N LEU A 176 -2.18 -16.54 -0.18
CA LEU A 176 -1.04 -17.46 -0.17
C LEU A 176 -1.09 -18.47 0.98
N GLU A 177 -1.62 -18.07 2.15
CA GLU A 177 -1.80 -18.96 3.29
C GLU A 177 -3.08 -19.79 3.19
N GLY A 178 -4.15 -19.21 2.65
CA GLY A 178 -5.50 -19.80 2.61
C GLY A 178 -5.78 -20.69 1.41
N ALA A 179 -5.05 -20.53 0.29
CA ALA A 179 -5.19 -21.41 -0.87
C ALA A 179 -4.61 -22.82 -0.62
N GLY A 180 -3.95 -23.05 0.52
CA GLY A 180 -2.86 -24.04 0.56
C GLY A 180 -1.75 -23.57 -0.37
N TYR A 181 -0.57 -24.18 -0.35
CA TYR A 181 0.29 -24.00 -1.52
C TYR A 181 -0.50 -24.45 -2.77
N PRO A 182 -0.24 -23.91 -3.97
CA PRO A 182 -0.76 -24.45 -5.22
C PRO A 182 -0.08 -25.81 -5.50
N GLU A 183 -0.21 -26.74 -4.57
CA GLU A 183 -0.28 -28.14 -4.90
C GLU A 183 -1.51 -28.30 -5.78
N SER A 184 -1.41 -29.18 -6.75
CA SER A 184 -2.32 -29.33 -7.90
C SER A 184 -3.76 -29.76 -7.55
N ASP A 185 -4.17 -29.59 -6.31
CA ASP A 185 -5.41 -30.05 -5.67
C ASP A 185 -6.22 -28.93 -5.00
N GLY A 186 -5.81 -27.66 -5.14
CA GLY A 186 -6.63 -26.51 -4.77
C GLY A 186 -7.98 -26.48 -5.52
N TRP A 187 -9.05 -26.00 -4.86
CA TRP A 187 -10.41 -25.99 -5.42
C TRP A 187 -10.59 -25.10 -6.66
N ALA A 188 -9.68 -24.14 -6.87
CA ALA A 188 -9.61 -23.28 -8.06
C ALA A 188 -8.18 -22.75 -8.29
N PRO A 189 -7.82 -22.35 -9.53
CA PRO A 189 -6.55 -21.69 -9.82
C PRO A 189 -6.35 -20.40 -9.00
N ILE A 190 -5.12 -20.15 -8.54
CA ILE A 190 -4.81 -19.01 -7.67
C ILE A 190 -5.22 -17.65 -8.27
N ARG A 191 -5.10 -17.51 -9.59
CA ARG A 191 -5.52 -16.32 -10.35
C ARG A 191 -6.99 -15.95 -10.13
N GLU A 192 -7.88 -16.92 -9.89
CA GLU A 192 -9.31 -16.67 -9.66
C GLU A 192 -9.57 -15.95 -8.33
N TYR A 193 -8.64 -16.06 -7.36
CA TYR A 193 -8.70 -15.31 -6.11
C TYR A 193 -8.10 -13.91 -6.22
N MET A 194 -7.28 -13.63 -7.23
CA MET A 194 -6.57 -12.36 -7.42
C MET A 194 -7.33 -11.38 -8.34
N THR A 195 -8.63 -11.20 -8.07
CA THR A 195 -9.50 -10.32 -8.87
C THR A 195 -9.76 -8.96 -8.20
N PRO A 196 -10.09 -7.91 -8.97
CA PRO A 196 -10.48 -6.62 -8.41
C PRO A 196 -11.68 -6.74 -7.47
N ALA A 197 -12.66 -7.58 -7.80
CA ALA A 197 -13.83 -7.81 -6.97
C ALA A 197 -13.46 -8.47 -5.63
N ALA A 198 -12.62 -9.50 -5.65
CA ALA A 198 -12.16 -10.17 -4.43
C ALA A 198 -11.41 -9.19 -3.50
N PHE A 199 -10.51 -8.38 -4.06
CA PHE A 199 -9.82 -7.34 -3.28
C PHE A 199 -10.79 -6.28 -2.76
N GLN A 200 -11.76 -5.84 -3.56
CA GLN A 200 -12.75 -4.85 -3.14
C GLN A 200 -13.58 -5.33 -1.94
N PHE A 201 -14.10 -6.57 -1.99
CA PHE A 201 -14.86 -7.13 -0.86
C PHE A 201 -13.97 -7.33 0.37
N PHE A 202 -12.77 -7.90 0.19
CA PHE A 202 -11.83 -8.10 1.30
C PHE A 202 -11.42 -6.77 1.96
N SER A 203 -11.05 -5.77 1.16
CA SER A 203 -10.55 -4.49 1.68
C SER A 203 -11.63 -3.75 2.47
N ARG A 204 -12.90 -3.80 2.06
CA ARG A 204 -14.01 -3.22 2.83
C ARG A 204 -14.16 -3.86 4.21
N ASP A 205 -14.28 -5.18 4.26
CA ASP A 205 -14.36 -5.94 5.51
C ASP A 205 -13.12 -5.72 6.40
N TYR A 206 -11.94 -5.66 5.77
CA TYR A 206 -10.69 -5.38 6.47
C TYR A 206 -10.68 -3.99 7.11
N PHE A 207 -11.09 -2.95 6.37
CA PHE A 207 -11.16 -1.58 6.86
C PHE A 207 -12.18 -1.43 7.99
N GLU A 208 -13.39 -1.97 7.83
CA GLU A 208 -14.42 -1.98 8.89
C GLU A 208 -13.87 -2.61 10.18
N LYS A 209 -13.23 -3.79 10.09
CA LYS A 209 -12.60 -4.45 11.25
C LYS A 209 -11.46 -3.64 11.89
N GLN A 210 -10.70 -2.87 11.11
CA GLN A 210 -9.65 -2.01 11.67
C GLN A 210 -10.23 -0.75 12.30
N GLU A 211 -11.32 -0.21 11.75
CA GLU A 211 -12.06 0.92 12.30
C GLU A 211 -12.69 0.57 13.65
N GLU A 212 -13.29 -0.62 13.79
CA GLU A 212 -13.82 -1.16 15.05
C GLU A 212 -12.74 -1.25 16.14
N LYS A 213 -11.50 -1.56 15.73
CA LYS A 213 -10.31 -1.56 16.59
C LYS A 213 -9.76 -0.15 16.88
N LYS A 214 -10.45 0.89 16.42
CA LYS A 214 -10.10 2.31 16.56
C LYS A 214 -8.73 2.66 15.97
N ARG A 215 -8.29 1.94 14.93
CA ARG A 215 -7.02 2.22 14.26
C ARG A 215 -7.19 3.40 13.30
N VAL A 216 -6.34 4.41 13.45
CA VAL A 216 -6.33 5.59 12.58
C VAL A 216 -5.85 5.19 11.18
N GLY A 217 -6.55 5.66 10.13
CA GLY A 217 -6.17 5.43 8.73
C GLY A 217 -7.10 4.50 7.96
N PHE A 218 -8.06 3.86 8.64
CA PHE A 218 -8.97 2.86 8.07
C PHE A 218 -10.40 3.38 7.94
N ASP A 219 -10.57 4.60 7.44
CA ASP A 219 -11.91 5.14 7.18
C ASP A 219 -12.62 4.31 6.08
N PRO A 220 -13.92 4.00 6.23
CA PRO A 220 -14.67 3.06 5.35
C PRO A 220 -14.82 3.58 3.91
N PHE A 221 -14.53 4.87 3.72
CA PHE A 221 -14.62 5.59 2.47
C PHE A 221 -13.31 5.57 1.67
N PHE A 222 -12.57 4.47 1.77
CA PHE A 222 -11.39 4.24 0.95
C PHE A 222 -11.84 3.89 -0.48
N GLU A 223 -11.42 4.70 -1.46
CA GLU A 223 -11.42 4.32 -2.88
C GLU A 223 -10.09 3.61 -3.18
N PRO A 224 -10.06 2.26 -3.26
CA PRO A 224 -9.02 1.58 -4.02
C PRO A 224 -9.18 1.79 -5.54
N LEU A 225 -10.33 2.30 -6.00
CA LEU A 225 -10.74 2.44 -7.40
C LEU A 225 -11.31 3.85 -7.68
#